data_AF-A0A7J3VS94-F1
#
_entry.id   AF-A0A7J3VS94-F1
#
_cell.length_a   1.000
_cell.length_b   1.000
_cell.length_c   1.000
_cell.angle_alpha   90.00
_cell.angle_beta   90.00
_cell.angle_gamma   90.00
#
_symmetry.space_group_name_H-M   'P 1'
#
loop_
_entity.id
_entity.type
_entity.pdbx_description
1 polymer ?
#
loop_
_entity_poly.entity_id
_entity_poly.type
_entity_poly.pdbx_seq_one_letter_code
_entity_poly.pdbx_strand_id
1 'polypeptide(L)'
;MARDQTLGAVLLLGSVLGVVLYGWILFLPPLAGLDLLLLKLTGFIAVAGVLGIIGWIGYTLTTTPPPKPLEEIEKELNEELKKE
;
A
#
# COMPACT_ATOMS: atom_id res chain seq x y z
N MET A 1 -7.21 -25.49 9.72
CA MET A 1 -6.33 -25.73 10.89
C MET A 1 -4.87 -25.92 10.49
N ALA A 2 -4.38 -27.11 10.09
CA ALA A 2 -2.95 -27.29 9.73
C ALA A 2 -2.50 -26.47 8.51
N ARG A 3 -3.40 -26.27 7.53
CA ARG A 3 -3.14 -25.53 6.28
C ARG A 3 -2.94 -24.02 6.51
N ASP A 4 -3.67 -23.45 7.46
CA ASP A 4 -3.55 -22.04 7.82
C ASP A 4 -2.29 -21.80 8.67
N GLN A 5 -1.95 -22.76 9.54
CA GLN A 5 -0.71 -22.74 10.32
C GLN A 5 0.55 -22.90 9.44
N THR A 6 0.49 -23.74 8.40
CA THR A 6 1.60 -23.83 7.42
C THR A 6 1.78 -22.54 6.65
N LEU A 7 0.69 -21.88 6.25
CA LEU A 7 0.77 -20.61 5.55
C LEU A 7 1.38 -19.53 6.45
N GLY A 8 0.94 -19.46 7.71
CA GLY A 8 1.50 -18.56 8.71
C GLY A 8 2.98 -18.83 8.98
N ALA A 9 3.39 -20.11 9.09
CA ALA A 9 4.79 -20.49 9.30
C ALA A 9 5.68 -20.12 8.10
N VAL A 10 5.20 -20.31 6.87
CA VAL A 10 5.92 -19.90 5.65
C VAL A 10 6.06 -18.38 5.59
N LEU A 11 5.00 -17.64 5.92
CA LEU A 11 5.05 -16.18 5.96
C LEU A 11 6.04 -15.67 7.00
N LEU A 12 6.03 -16.29 8.19
CA LEU A 12 6.93 -15.93 9.29
C LEU A 12 8.38 -16.23 8.91
N LEU A 13 8.69 -17.45 8.45
CA LEU A 13 10.03 -17.82 8.00
C LEU A 13 10.50 -16.95 6.84
N GLY A 14 9.64 -16.71 5.84
CA GLY A 14 9.94 -15.83 4.71
C GLY A 14 10.27 -14.41 5.16
N SER A 15 9.50 -13.86 6.12
CA SER A 15 9.73 -12.53 6.65
C SER A 15 11.05 -12.43 7.42
N VAL A 16 11.34 -13.40 8.29
CA VAL A 16 12.59 -13.45 9.06
C VAL A 16 13.79 -13.59 8.14
N LEU A 17 13.72 -14.50 7.16
CA LEU A 17 14.77 -14.66 6.15
C LEU A 17 14.96 -13.38 5.33
N GLY A 18 13.87 -12.72 4.92
CA GLY A 18 13.92 -11.45 4.21
C GLY A 18 14.64 -10.36 5.00
N VAL A 19 14.32 -10.20 6.29
CA VAL A 19 14.97 -9.21 7.17
C VAL A 19 16.46 -9.52 7.34
N VAL A 20 16.81 -10.79 7.58
CA VAL A 20 18.21 -11.21 7.76
C VAL A 20 19.02 -10.98 6.48
N LEU A 21 18.50 -11.37 5.32
CA LEU A 21 19.18 -11.19 4.04
C LEU A 21 19.31 -9.70 3.68
N TYR A 22 18.25 -8.91 3.87
CA TYR A 22 18.28 -7.47 3.64
C TYR A 22 19.32 -6.79 4.52
N GLY A 23 19.30 -7.07 5.82
CA GLY A 23 20.28 -6.55 6.77
C GLY A 23 21.71 -6.98 6.41
N TRP A 24 21.92 -8.26 6.07
CA TRP A 24 23.22 -8.77 5.66
C TRP A 24 23.79 -8.02 4.46
N ILE A 25 23.00 -7.82 3.41
CA ILE A 25 23.42 -7.08 2.20
C ILE A 25 23.71 -5.61 2.52
N LEU A 26 22.95 -5.01 3.43
CA LEU A 26 23.11 -3.62 3.83
C LEU A 26 24.42 -3.39 4.61
N PHE A 27 24.76 -4.29 5.54
CA PHE A 27 25.94 -4.15 6.42
C PHE A 27 27.21 -4.80 5.87
N LEU A 28 27.09 -5.86 5.06
CA LEU A 28 28.19 -6.55 4.38
C LEU A 28 27.92 -6.61 2.87
N PRO A 29 27.98 -5.48 2.16
CA PRO A 29 27.74 -5.45 0.73
C PRO A 29 28.83 -6.25 -0.01
N PRO A 30 28.46 -7.26 -0.82
CA PRO A 30 29.43 -8.05 -1.60
C PRO A 30 30.03 -7.25 -2.77
N LEU A 31 29.40 -6.14 -3.15
CA LEU A 31 29.82 -5.23 -4.21
C LEU A 31 29.82 -3.80 -3.65
N ALA A 32 30.89 -3.05 -3.90
CA ALA A 32 31.02 -1.67 -3.41
C ALA A 32 29.88 -0.79 -3.97
N GLY A 33 29.10 -0.16 -3.07
CA GLY A 33 28.00 0.76 -3.39
C GLY A 33 26.61 0.12 -3.51
N LEU A 34 26.50 -1.20 -3.35
CA LEU A 34 25.23 -1.92 -3.41
C LEU A 34 24.32 -1.60 -2.20
N ASP A 35 24.93 -1.38 -1.04
CA ASP A 35 24.31 -0.86 0.18
C ASP A 35 23.62 0.49 -0.04
N LEU A 36 24.34 1.46 -0.62
CA LEU A 36 23.80 2.79 -0.91
C LEU A 36 22.69 2.72 -1.96
N LEU A 37 22.84 1.86 -2.98
CA LEU A 37 21.80 1.67 -3.99
C LEU A 37 20.53 1.08 -3.38
N LEU A 38 20.62 0.04 -2.55
CA LEU A 38 19.47 -0.53 -1.85
C LEU A 38 18.78 0.48 -0.94
N LEU A 39 19.56 1.28 -0.20
CA LEU A 39 19.01 2.27 0.72
C LEU A 39 18.33 3.41 -0.04
N LYS A 40 18.92 3.87 -1.15
CA LYS A 40 18.28 4.83 -2.07
C LYS A 40 17.00 4.28 -2.67
N LEU A 41 16.99 3.02 -3.11
CA LEU A 41 15.83 2.40 -3.74
C LEU A 41 14.68 2.22 -2.75
N THR A 42 14.96 1.68 -1.57
CA THR A 42 13.95 1.50 -0.51
C THR A 42 13.41 2.83 0.00
N GLY A 43 14.28 3.83 0.20
CA GLY A 43 13.87 5.19 0.53
C GLY A 43 13.00 5.82 -0.57
N PHE A 44 13.38 5.66 -1.84
CA PHE A 44 12.60 6.14 -2.97
C PHE A 44 11.22 5.48 -3.04
N ILE A 45 11.13 4.15 -2.89
CA ILE A 45 9.86 3.43 -2.89
C ILE A 45 8.96 3.91 -1.74
N ALA A 46 9.51 4.13 -0.55
CA ALA A 46 8.74 4.65 0.59
C ALA A 46 8.16 6.04 0.28
N VAL A 47 8.98 6.96 -0.24
CA VAL A 47 8.54 8.32 -0.60
C VAL A 47 7.55 8.29 -1.78
N ALA A 48 7.83 7.50 -2.81
CA ALA A 48 6.98 7.35 -3.99
C ALA A 48 5.63 6.71 -3.63
N GLY A 49 5.58 5.79 -2.67
CA GLY A 49 4.33 5.24 -2.15
C GLY A 49 3.46 6.31 -1.50
N VAL A 50 4.03 7.11 -0.60
CA VAL A 50 3.30 8.21 0.06
C VAL A 50 2.84 9.26 -0.94
N LEU A 51 3.75 9.76 -1.78
CA LEU A 51 3.43 10.76 -2.79
C LEU A 51 2.49 10.22 -3.86
N GLY A 52 2.58 8.94 -4.19
CA GLY A 52 1.67 8.26 -5.11
C GLY A 52 0.23 8.24 -4.58
N ILE A 53 0.04 7.95 -3.29
CA ILE A 53 -1.28 8.02 -2.64
C ILE A 53 -1.81 9.46 -2.67
N ILE A 54 -0.99 10.43 -2.26
CA ILE A 54 -1.40 11.86 -2.25
C ILE A 54 -1.72 12.33 -3.67
N GLY A 55 -0.90 11.97 -4.65
CA GLY A 55 -1.10 12.31 -6.06
C GLY A 55 -2.35 11.66 -6.63
N TRP A 56 -2.64 10.41 -6.28
CA TRP A 56 -3.88 9.73 -6.67
C TRP A 56 -5.11 10.43 -6.07
N ILE A 57 -5.07 10.80 -4.79
CA ILE A 57 -6.15 11.57 -4.16
C ILE A 57 -6.34 12.90 -4.88
N GLY A 58 -5.26 13.65 -5.11
CA GLY A 58 -5.32 14.91 -5.86
C GLY A 58 -5.86 14.74 -7.29
N TYR A 59 -5.50 13.66 -7.97
CA TYR A 59 -6.04 13.31 -9.28
C TYR A 59 -7.55 13.03 -9.21
N THR A 60 -8.01 12.24 -8.24
CA THR A 60 -9.45 11.99 -8.08
C THR A 60 -10.22 13.26 -7.78
N LEU A 61 -9.72 14.15 -6.91
CA LEU A 61 -10.39 15.42 -6.58
C LEU A 61 -10.49 16.38 -7.76
N THR A 62 -9.51 16.38 -8.67
CA THR A 62 -9.55 17.25 -9.87
C THR A 62 -10.41 16.66 -10.99
N THR A 63 -10.66 15.35 -10.97
CA THR A 63 -11.39 14.64 -12.04
C THR A 63 -12.80 14.23 -11.64
N THR A 64 -13.13 14.21 -10.34
CA THR A 64 -14.50 13.99 -9.88
C THR A 64 -15.26 15.31 -9.85
N PRO A 65 -16.41 15.41 -10.53
CA PRO A 65 -17.36 16.49 -10.31
C PRO A 65 -17.69 16.57 -8.81
N PRO A 66 -17.91 17.76 -8.25
CA PRO A 66 -18.30 17.90 -6.85
C PRO A 66 -19.47 16.94 -6.58
N PRO A 67 -19.37 16.08 -5.54
CA PRO A 67 -20.40 15.11 -5.23
C PRO A 67 -21.75 15.84 -5.18
N LYS A 68 -22.79 15.23 -5.78
CA LYS A 68 -24.15 15.80 -5.75
C LYS A 68 -24.47 16.23 -4.32
N PRO A 69 -25.17 17.37 -4.12
CA PRO A 69 -25.57 17.81 -2.80
C PRO A 69 -26.20 16.64 -2.02
N LEU A 70 -25.79 16.46 -0.77
CA LEU A 70 -26.23 15.34 0.06
C LEU A 70 -27.76 15.22 0.11
N GLU A 71 -28.48 16.34 0.02
CA GLU A 71 -29.95 16.40 -0.03
C GLU A 71 -30.57 15.70 -1.26
N GLU A 72 -29.90 15.71 -2.42
CA GLU A 72 -30.40 15.01 -3.61
C GLU A 72 -30.19 13.49 -3.49
N ILE A 73 -29.08 13.08 -2.88
CA ILE A 73 -28.74 11.66 -2.64
C ILE A 73 -29.67 11.06 -1.58
N GLU A 74 -29.98 11.79 -0.51
CA GLU A 74 -30.93 11.36 0.52
C GLU A 74 -32.36 11.22 -0.05
N LYS A 75 -32.77 12.10 -0.95
CA LYS A 75 -34.07 12.01 -1.61
C LYS A 75 -34.14 10.82 -2.57
N GLU A 76 -33.13 10.62 -3.41
CA GLU A 76 -33.05 9.46 -4.33
C GLU A 76 -33.07 8.13 -3.55
N LEU A 77 -32.29 8.01 -2.47
CA LEU A 77 -32.27 6.83 -1.59
C LEU A 77 -33.64 6.57 -0.94
N ASN A 78 -34.25 7.60 -0.36
CA ASN A 78 -35.52 7.45 0.36
C ASN A 78 -36.69 7.14 -0.60
N GLU A 79 -36.59 7.54 -1.88
CA GLU A 79 -37.54 7.14 -2.91
C GLU A 79 -37.33 5.70 -3.38
N GLU A 80 -36.09 5.20 -3.49
CA GLU A 80 -35.82 3.79 -3.76
C GLU A 80 -36.27 2.90 -2.60
N LEU A 81 -35.99 3.29 -1.36
CA LEU A 81 -36.38 2.56 -0.14
C LEU A 81 -37.91 2.48 0.08
N LYS A 82 -38.68 3.38 -0.56
CA LYS A 82 -40.15 3.38 -0.55
C LYS A 82 -40.76 2.62 -1.73
N LYS A 83 -39.96 2.30 -2.75
CA LYS A 83 -40.37 1.53 -3.92
C LYS A 83 -40.08 0.03 -3.76
N GLU A 84 -39.12 -0.35 -2.92
CA GLU A 84 -39.03 -1.68 -2.31
C GLU A 84 -40.02 -1.85 -1.15
#